data_AF-A0A2N4YWN7-F1
#
_entry.id   AF-A0A2N4YWN7-F1
#
_cell.length_a   1.000
_cell.length_b   1.000
_cell.length_c   1.000
_cell.angle_alpha   90.00
_cell.angle_beta   90.00
_cell.angle_gamma   90.00
#
_symmetry.space_group_name_H-M   'P 1'
#
loop_
_entity.id
_entity.type
_entity.pdbx_description
1 polymer ?
#
loop_
_entity_poly.entity_id
_entity_poly.type
_entity_poly.pdbx_seq_one_letter_code
_entity_poly.pdbx_strand_id
1 'polypeptide(L)'
;ACAETSLLWLIAGVIALDFAVQAVHVTNQSLIIAARPAAASRLVGAYMCFYSLGSAAGAIVATQLYSHWGWQAVCLAGAAVSACAFLVWSGSRQS
;
A
#
# COMPACT_ATOMS: atom_id res chain seq x y z
N ALA A 1 25.65 -0.66 -14.55
CA ALA A 1 25.09 0.70 -14.72
C ALA A 1 23.57 0.72 -14.74
N CYS A 2 22.87 0.41 -15.85
CA CYS A 2 21.40 0.61 -15.93
C CYS A 2 20.59 -0.32 -14.99
N ALA A 3 21.06 -1.55 -14.77
CA ALA A 3 20.44 -2.48 -13.82
C ALA A 3 20.55 -2.02 -12.35
N GLU A 4 21.67 -1.41 -11.96
CA GLU A 4 21.90 -0.92 -10.59
C GLU A 4 21.00 0.27 -10.25
N THR A 5 20.84 1.20 -11.21
CA THR A 5 19.92 2.33 -11.03
C THR A 5 18.47 1.88 -10.90
N SER A 6 18.03 0.89 -11.69
CA SER A 6 16.69 0.32 -11.56
C SER A 6 16.47 -0.36 -10.21
N LEU A 7 17.51 -0.98 -9.64
CA LEU A 7 17.46 -1.66 -8.35
C LEU A 7 17.41 -0.66 -7.19
N LEU A 8 18.15 0.45 -7.29
CA LEU A 8 18.08 1.55 -6.32
C LEU A 8 16.69 2.20 -6.29
N TRP A 9 16.06 2.43 -7.46
CA TRP A 9 14.68 2.94 -7.52
C TRP A 9 13.67 1.98 -6.91
N LEU A 10 13.85 0.67 -7.12
CA LEU A 10 13.02 -0.36 -6.47
C LEU A 10 13.16 -0.31 -4.95
N ILE A 11 14.40 -0.26 -4.44
CA ILE A 11 14.69 -0.17 -2.99
C ILE A 11 14.06 1.09 -2.40
N ALA A 12 14.25 2.25 -3.05
CA ALA A 12 13.67 3.50 -2.61
C ALA A 12 12.13 3.43 -2.55
N GLY A 13 11.50 2.79 -3.54
CA GLY A 13 10.06 2.55 -3.56
C GLY A 13 9.59 1.66 -2.40
N VAL A 14 10.31 0.58 -2.09
CA VAL A 14 10.00 -0.31 -0.95
C VAL A 14 10.12 0.43 0.37
N ILE A 15 11.17 1.23 0.55
CA ILE A 15 11.37 2.03 1.77
C ILE A 15 10.23 3.05 1.93
N ALA A 16 9.84 3.73 0.85
CA ALA A 16 8.74 4.69 0.87
C ALA A 16 7.39 4.03 1.20
N LEU A 17 7.14 2.84 0.64
CA LEU A 17 5.97 2.01 0.97
C LEU A 17 5.96 1.62 2.44
N ASP A 18 7.09 1.17 2.99
CA ASP A 18 7.21 0.81 4.41
C ASP A 18 6.93 2.02 5.32
N PHE A 19 7.51 3.18 4.99
CA PHE A 19 7.26 4.42 5.72
C PHE A 19 5.79 4.83 5.71
N ALA A 20 5.11 4.70 4.56
CA ALA A 20 3.68 5.00 4.45
C ALA A 20 2.85 4.04 5.31
N VAL A 21 3.15 2.74 5.28
CA VAL A 21 2.48 1.74 6.13
C VAL A 21 2.70 2.04 7.60
N GLN A 22 3.93 2.34 8.02
CA GLN A 22 4.26 2.71 9.39
C GLN A 22 3.54 3.99 9.83
N ALA A 23 3.48 5.02 8.97
CA ALA A 23 2.77 6.26 9.24
C ALA A 23 1.26 6.06 9.41
N VAL A 24 0.64 5.20 8.58
CA VAL A 24 -0.76 4.81 8.72
C VAL A 24 -0.95 4.00 10.00
N HIS A 25 -0.03 3.11 10.34
CA HIS A 25 -0.10 2.30 11.57
C HIS A 25 -0.10 3.20 12.81
N VAL A 26 0.83 4.16 12.87
CA VAL A 26 0.93 5.14 13.95
C VAL A 26 -0.32 6.00 14.03
N THR A 27 -0.81 6.52 12.89
CA THR A 27 -2.01 7.37 12.84
C THR A 27 -3.26 6.61 13.27
N ASN A 28 -3.43 5.36 12.81
CA ASN A 28 -4.52 4.50 13.23
C ASN A 28 -4.45 4.20 14.72
N GLN A 29 -3.29 3.85 15.26
CA GLN A 29 -3.15 3.60 16.70
C GLN A 29 -3.44 4.85 17.54
N SER A 30 -2.93 6.02 17.16
CA SER A 30 -3.18 7.28 17.86
C SER A 30 -4.67 7.67 17.80
N LEU A 31 -5.33 7.60 16.65
CA LEU A 31 -6.76 7.89 16.50
C LEU A 31 -7.62 6.91 17.30
N ILE A 32 -7.26 5.63 17.30
CA ILE A 32 -7.99 4.58 18.00
C ILE A 32 -7.94 4.77 19.52
N ILE A 33 -6.75 5.06 20.05
CA ILE A 33 -6.55 5.31 21.49
C ILE A 33 -7.24 6.61 21.91
N ALA A 34 -7.18 7.66 21.09
CA ALA A 34 -7.80 8.95 21.37
C ALA A 34 -9.33 8.96 21.26
N ALA A 35 -9.89 8.23 20.29
CA ALA A 35 -11.32 8.29 19.99
C ALA A 35 -12.18 7.40 20.90
N ARG A 36 -11.82 6.12 21.09
CA ARG A 36 -12.59 5.17 21.94
C ARG A 36 -11.73 4.01 22.45
N PRO A 37 -11.19 4.08 23.68
CA PRO A 37 -10.37 3.01 24.25
C PRO A 37 -11.09 1.64 24.32
N ALA A 38 -12.43 1.62 24.40
CA ALA A 38 -13.22 0.38 24.48
C ALA A 38 -13.50 -0.32 23.13
N ALA A 39 -13.45 0.39 21.99
CA ALA A 39 -13.79 -0.17 20.66
C ALA A 39 -12.56 -0.29 19.74
N ALA A 40 -11.40 0.07 20.26
CA ALA A 40 -10.11 0.12 19.57
C ALA A 40 -9.76 -1.15 18.81
N SER A 41 -9.86 -2.29 19.48
CA SER A 41 -9.48 -3.59 18.93
C SER A 41 -10.29 -3.97 17.67
N ARG A 42 -11.56 -3.57 17.59
CA ARG A 42 -12.43 -3.91 16.45
C ARG A 42 -12.09 -3.10 15.19
N LEU A 43 -11.71 -1.84 15.35
CA LEU A 43 -11.24 -0.99 14.26
C LEU A 43 -9.86 -1.45 13.75
N VAL A 44 -8.93 -1.78 14.65
CA VAL A 44 -7.64 -2.39 14.27
C VAL A 44 -7.86 -3.70 13.51
N GLY A 45 -8.74 -4.56 14.01
CA GLY A 45 -9.05 -5.85 13.37
C GLY A 45 -9.63 -5.68 11.97
N ALA A 46 -10.59 -4.77 11.78
CA ALA A 46 -11.15 -4.47 10.46
C ALA A 46 -10.08 -3.93 9.51
N TYR A 47 -9.24 -2.99 9.98
CA TYR A 47 -8.12 -2.45 9.20
C TYR A 47 -7.14 -3.55 8.75
N MET A 48 -6.73 -4.42 9.67
CA MET A 48 -5.83 -5.54 9.37
C MET A 48 -6.45 -6.53 8.38
N CYS A 49 -7.77 -6.76 8.46
CA CYS A 49 -8.48 -7.62 7.52
C CYS A 49 -8.38 -7.10 6.09
N PHE A 50 -8.67 -5.81 5.87
CA PHE A 50 -8.52 -5.18 4.56
C PHE A 50 -7.07 -5.14 4.09
N TYR A 51 -6.12 -4.87 4.99
CA TYR A 51 -4.70 -4.86 4.68
C TYR A 51 -4.21 -6.23 4.21
N SER A 52 -4.52 -7.30 4.95
CA SER A 52 -4.17 -8.67 4.59
C SER A 52 -4.83 -9.10 3.28
N LEU A 53 -6.11 -8.76 3.08
CA LEU A 53 -6.84 -9.09 1.85
C LEU A 53 -6.22 -8.38 0.64
N GLY A 54 -5.92 -7.09 0.78
CA GLY A 54 -5.27 -6.28 -0.25
C GLY A 54 -3.86 -6.77 -0.58
N SER A 55 -3.08 -7.14 0.44
CA SER A 55 -1.74 -7.70 0.27
C SER A 55 -1.76 -9.07 -0.44
N ALA A 56 -2.68 -9.96 -0.04
CA ALA A 56 -2.85 -11.26 -0.69
C ALA A 56 -3.28 -11.10 -2.16
N ALA A 57 -4.27 -10.24 -2.43
CA ALA A 57 -4.71 -9.93 -3.79
C ALA A 57 -3.56 -9.33 -4.62
N GLY A 58 -2.83 -8.37 -4.06
CA GLY A 58 -1.67 -7.74 -4.70
C GLY A 58 -0.57 -8.76 -5.04
N ALA A 59 -0.28 -9.70 -4.15
CA ALA A 59 0.70 -10.76 -4.39
C ALA A 59 0.28 -11.71 -5.52
N ILE A 60 -0.99 -12.12 -5.55
CA ILE A 60 -1.53 -12.97 -6.64
C ILE A 60 -1.44 -12.23 -7.97
N VAL A 61 -1.90 -10.98 -8.00
CA VAL A 61 -1.89 -10.12 -9.19
C VAL A 61 -0.45 -9.93 -9.69
N ALA A 62 0.49 -9.56 -8.81
CA ALA A 62 1.89 -9.40 -9.16
C ALA A 62 2.53 -10.69 -9.71
N THR A 63 2.23 -11.84 -9.10
CA THR A 63 2.74 -13.15 -9.55
C THR A 63 2.20 -13.52 -10.94
N GLN A 64 0.90 -13.30 -11.16
CA GLN A 64 0.25 -13.55 -12.46
C GLN A 64 0.78 -12.63 -13.56
N LEU A 65 0.87 -11.32 -13.28
CA LEU A 65 1.42 -10.33 -14.22
C LEU A 65 2.87 -10.64 -14.57
N TYR A 66 3.68 -11.04 -13.58
CA TYR A 66 5.05 -11.45 -13.84
C TYR A 66 5.14 -12.67 -14.74
N SER A 67 4.33 -13.71 -14.47
CA SER A 67 4.36 -14.95 -15.24
C SER A 67 3.97 -14.76 -16.70
N HIS A 68 3.06 -13.82 -17.00
CA HIS A 68 2.54 -13.62 -18.35
C HIS A 68 3.27 -12.53 -19.14
N TRP A 69 3.66 -11.43 -18.49
CA TRP A 69 4.14 -10.21 -19.15
C TRP A 69 5.46 -9.68 -18.56
N GLY A 70 6.05 -10.42 -17.63
CA GLY A 70 7.32 -10.07 -17.01
C GLY A 70 7.25 -8.82 -16.11
N TRP A 71 8.41 -8.24 -15.84
CA TRP A 71 8.57 -7.23 -14.79
C TRP A 71 7.92 -5.88 -15.09
N GLN A 72 7.79 -5.54 -16.38
CA GLN A 72 7.16 -4.28 -16.79
C GLN A 72 5.68 -4.22 -16.40
N ALA A 73 4.97 -5.35 -16.49
CA ALA A 73 3.56 -5.40 -16.15
C ALA A 73 3.31 -5.27 -14.64
N VAL A 74 4.22 -5.81 -13.82
CA VAL A 74 4.20 -5.62 -12.36
C VAL A 74 4.40 -4.15 -12.00
N CYS A 75 5.37 -3.47 -12.65
CA CYS A 75 5.58 -2.04 -12.46
C CYS A 75 4.37 -1.20 -12.87
N LEU A 76 3.75 -1.52 -14.01
CA LEU A 76 2.57 -0.81 -14.51
C LEU A 76 1.36 -0.99 -13.57
N ALA A 77 1.16 -2.20 -13.06
CA ALA A 77 0.10 -2.48 -12.08
C ALA A 77 0.31 -1.68 -10.78
N GLY A 78 1.54 -1.61 -10.27
CA GLY A 78 1.89 -0.78 -9.11
C GLY A 78 1.64 0.72 -9.37
N ALA A 79 2.02 1.22 -10.55
CA ALA A 79 1.76 2.60 -10.95
C ALA A 79 0.26 2.92 -11.04
N ALA A 80 -0.54 2.00 -11.59
CA ALA A 80 -1.99 2.14 -11.67
C ALA A 80 -2.64 2.18 -10.28
N VAL A 81 -2.21 1.31 -9.36
CA VAL A 81 -2.70 1.32 -7.97
C VAL A 81 -2.37 2.65 -7.28
N SER A 82 -1.14 3.15 -7.42
CA SER A 82 -0.73 4.45 -6.87
C SER A 82 -1.52 5.62 -7.49
N ALA A 83 -1.78 5.57 -8.79
CA ALA A 83 -2.60 6.59 -9.46
C ALA A 83 -4.04 6.57 -8.97
N CYS A 84 -4.65 5.38 -8.82
CA CYS A 84 -5.98 5.24 -8.23
C CYS A 84 -6.03 5.78 -6.79
N ALA A 85 -5.03 5.46 -5.97
CA ALA A 85 -4.93 5.98 -4.60
C ALA A 85 -4.84 7.51 -4.58
N PHE A 86 -4.05 8.10 -5.49
CA PHE A 86 -3.93 9.55 -5.64
C PHE A 86 -5.24 10.21 -6.09
N LEU A 87 -5.99 9.59 -7.01
CA LEU A 87 -7.29 10.06 -7.48
C LEU A 87 -8.36 10.02 -6.37
N VAL A 88 -8.40 8.93 -5.60
CA VAL A 88 -9.30 8.82 -4.45
C VAL A 88 -8.97 9.89 -3.42
N TRP A 89 -7.69 10.10 -3.14
CA TRP A 89 -7.25 11.14 -2.22
C TRP A 89 -7.61 12.55 -2.71
N SER A 90 -7.37 12.86 -3.98
CA SER A 90 -7.71 14.16 -4.55
C SER A 90 -9.21 14.42 -4.57
N GLY A 91 -10.02 13.38 -4.81
CA GLY A 91 -11.47 13.45 -4.69
C GLY A 91 -11.95 13.61 -3.25
N SER A 92 -11.32 12.91 -2.29
CA SER A 92 -11.66 13.03 -0.86
C SER A 92 -11.30 14.39 -0.26
N ARG A 93 -10.32 15.10 -0.83
CA ARG A 93 -9.98 16.48 -0.43
C ARG A 93 -10.99 17.52 -0.91
N GLN A 94 -11.87 17.18 -1.84
CA GLN A 94 -12.87 18.10 -2.40
C GLN A 94 -14.25 17.97 -1.74
N SER A 95 -14.46 16.96 -0.89
CA SER A 95 -15.67 16.81 -0.05
C SER A 95 -15.40 17.30 1.37
#